data_AF-A0A661LZX7-F1
#
_entry.id   AF-A0A661LZX7-F1
#
_cell.length_a   1.000
_cell.length_b   1.000
_cell.length_c   1.000
_cell.angle_alpha   90.00
_cell.angle_beta   90.00
_cell.angle_gamma   90.00
#
_symmetry.space_group_name_H-M   'P 1'
#
loop_
_entity.id
_entity.type
_entity.pdbx_description
1 polymer ?
#
loop_
_entity_poly.entity_id
_entity_poly.type
_entity_poly.pdbx_seq_one_letter_code
_entity_poly.pdbx_strand_id
1 'polypeptide(L)'
;MKTVLKCVIKTVSPVHIGCDEVYEPTAFSVDERNLELNVFSPFDFLYQLPENEVARLTEICREGSVSSLLKIYKFMRGVKLNGRKVRLCPGFIEHYNQTLGMAARDERKVSQELNRFAIERTAFLANDEKPYIPGSSVKGSLRTAYLNFLVGQRNVPRQSGRDAAKKLERVLLGGKFATDPFRCIKVSDFKPVGKVTTRIVYAVNEKKDDPGKRARGPYQILEIVEPGSLFEGTITVEHPERGANIKNPITRKALFDALRYFYGNEKVREDRELENIGIKAPEIETGNGLYLLRIGRHSGAESVTIEGHRSIKILGQRQNASRATTLWLASDTRKPVEKAGLKPFGWVMLTDNLSILSDDMEKVLRSSETAHKKAQYGRQMEKICAREIVWDNAYLTWTPQNQTLTATSAEKATKATVTGKEKVEKMVPEAFYKKLFKKRKSVSAKVTVSQLGNRYEILKIEDKG
;
A
#
# COMPACT_ATOMS: atom_id res chain seq x y z
N MET A 1 13.32 24.23 -14.62
CA MET A 1 13.36 23.00 -15.44
C MET A 1 12.88 21.84 -14.57
N LYS A 2 12.21 20.84 -15.14
CA LYS A 2 11.68 19.67 -14.43
C LYS A 2 12.01 18.44 -15.24
N THR A 3 12.57 17.42 -14.59
CA THR A 3 12.87 16.13 -15.21
C THR A 3 11.96 15.09 -14.59
N VAL A 4 11.08 14.49 -15.39
CA VAL A 4 10.22 13.37 -14.98
C VAL A 4 10.83 12.09 -15.49
N LEU A 5 11.16 11.18 -14.58
CA LEU A 5 11.71 9.87 -14.88
C LEU A 5 10.59 8.85 -14.73
N LYS A 6 10.32 8.08 -15.79
CA LYS A 6 9.54 6.85 -15.67
C LYS A 6 10.46 5.80 -15.07
N CYS A 7 9.99 5.11 -14.03
CA CYS A 7 10.79 4.17 -13.29
C CYS A 7 10.07 2.84 -13.12
N VAL A 8 10.85 1.77 -13.12
CA VAL A 8 10.38 0.41 -12.80
C VAL A 8 11.15 -0.10 -11.60
N ILE A 9 10.42 -0.72 -10.66
CA ILE A 9 10.98 -1.44 -9.52
C ILE A 9 10.72 -2.94 -9.72
N LYS A 10 11.77 -3.75 -9.60
CA LYS A 10 11.72 -5.21 -9.48
C LYS A 10 12.04 -5.61 -8.05
N THR A 11 11.19 -6.40 -7.41
CA THR A 11 11.50 -6.97 -6.10
C THR A 11 12.60 -8.03 -6.25
N VAL A 12 13.64 -7.98 -5.43
CA VAL A 12 14.77 -8.92 -5.50
C VAL A 12 14.76 -9.86 -4.29
N SER A 13 14.22 -9.40 -3.18
CA SER A 13 13.94 -10.21 -2.00
C SER A 13 12.49 -9.98 -1.51
N PRO A 14 11.97 -10.78 -0.57
CA PRO A 14 10.62 -10.60 -0.03
C PRO A 14 10.41 -9.18 0.50
N VAL A 15 9.36 -8.50 0.06
CA VAL A 15 9.06 -7.12 0.48
C VAL A 15 7.76 -7.08 1.28
N HIS A 16 7.81 -6.53 2.48
CA HIS A 16 6.61 -6.16 3.24
C HIS A 16 6.66 -4.67 3.55
N ILE A 17 5.62 -3.94 3.18
CA ILE A 17 5.45 -2.53 3.52
C ILE A 17 4.23 -2.43 4.43
N GLY A 18 4.46 -2.14 5.71
CA GLY A 18 3.38 -2.08 6.70
C GLY A 18 2.35 -1.02 6.35
N CYS A 19 1.08 -1.37 6.54
CA CYS A 19 -0.07 -0.48 6.38
C CYS A 19 -0.94 -0.38 7.66
N ASP A 20 -0.43 -0.91 8.78
CA ASP A 20 -1.12 -1.00 10.07
C ASP A 20 -2.44 -1.78 10.04
N GLU A 21 -2.72 -2.50 8.95
CA GLU A 21 -3.83 -3.44 8.85
C GLU A 21 -3.37 -4.89 9.02
N VAL A 22 -4.27 -5.70 9.60
CA VAL A 22 -4.09 -7.15 9.76
C VAL A 22 -5.24 -7.88 9.06
N TYR A 23 -5.03 -9.15 8.72
CA TYR A 23 -6.14 -10.01 8.32
C TYR A 23 -6.98 -10.36 9.55
N GLU A 24 -8.19 -9.82 9.59
CA GLU A 24 -9.16 -10.11 10.65
C GLU A 24 -9.69 -11.54 10.51
N PRO A 25 -9.90 -12.28 11.62
CA PRO A 25 -10.36 -13.68 11.57
C PRO A 25 -11.66 -13.88 10.79
N THR A 26 -12.53 -12.88 10.72
CA THR A 26 -13.82 -12.91 10.01
C THR A 26 -13.72 -12.56 8.53
N ALA A 27 -12.55 -12.14 8.06
CA ALA A 27 -12.31 -11.69 6.68
C ALA A 27 -11.55 -12.73 5.84
N PHE A 28 -11.28 -13.91 6.40
CA PHE A 28 -10.63 -14.97 5.64
C PHE A 28 -10.99 -16.38 6.10
N SER A 29 -10.73 -17.34 5.22
CA SER A 29 -10.65 -18.76 5.56
C SER A 29 -9.33 -19.36 5.09
N VAL A 30 -8.90 -20.44 5.74
CA VAL A 30 -7.66 -21.16 5.40
C VAL A 30 -8.01 -22.40 4.58
N ASP A 31 -7.52 -22.47 3.35
CA ASP A 31 -7.50 -23.67 2.53
C ASP A 31 -6.22 -24.45 2.79
N GLU A 32 -6.30 -25.40 3.73
CA GLU A 32 -5.18 -26.25 4.16
C GLU A 32 -4.64 -27.12 3.02
N ARG A 33 -5.46 -27.47 2.02
CA ARG A 33 -5.06 -28.36 0.92
C ARG A 33 -4.25 -27.63 -0.14
N ASN A 34 -4.69 -26.43 -0.50
CA ASN A 34 -4.03 -25.61 -1.52
C ASN A 34 -2.93 -24.70 -0.95
N LEU A 35 -2.77 -24.66 0.38
CA LEU A 35 -1.87 -23.72 1.07
C LEU A 35 -2.22 -22.26 0.70
N GLU A 36 -3.49 -21.91 0.82
CA GLU A 36 -4.00 -20.58 0.48
C GLU A 36 -4.86 -20.00 1.61
N LEU A 37 -4.75 -18.69 1.79
CA LEU A 37 -5.68 -17.89 2.57
C LEU A 37 -6.64 -17.23 1.58
N ASN A 38 -7.94 -17.52 1.74
CA ASN A 38 -9.01 -16.95 0.93
C ASN A 38 -9.57 -15.73 1.66
N VAL A 39 -9.19 -14.54 1.19
CA VAL A 39 -9.63 -13.24 1.75
C VAL A 39 -10.93 -12.81 1.09
N PHE A 40 -11.94 -12.47 1.87
CA PHE A 40 -13.24 -12.03 1.37
C PHE A 40 -13.81 -10.91 2.24
N SER A 41 -14.82 -10.21 1.70
CA SER A 41 -15.58 -9.22 2.45
C SER A 41 -16.34 -9.91 3.59
N PRO A 42 -16.22 -9.42 4.85
CA PRO A 42 -17.04 -9.91 5.95
C PRO A 42 -18.55 -9.77 5.67
N PHE A 43 -18.96 -8.79 4.87
CA PHE A 43 -20.37 -8.62 4.49
C PHE A 43 -20.86 -9.74 3.57
N ASP A 44 -20.04 -10.16 2.60
CA ASP A 44 -20.38 -11.27 1.70
C ASP A 44 -20.50 -12.58 2.47
N PHE A 45 -19.63 -12.75 3.47
CA PHE A 45 -19.68 -13.87 4.40
C PHE A 45 -20.97 -13.89 5.21
N LEU A 46 -21.32 -12.79 5.87
CA LEU A 46 -22.55 -12.71 6.67
C LEU A 46 -23.81 -12.91 5.82
N TYR A 47 -23.83 -12.39 4.60
CA TYR A 47 -24.98 -12.54 3.69
C TYR A 47 -25.20 -13.99 3.22
N GLN A 48 -24.12 -14.78 3.14
CA GLN A 48 -24.19 -16.18 2.71
C GLN A 48 -24.41 -17.17 3.86
N LEU A 49 -24.32 -16.73 5.11
CA LEU A 49 -24.57 -17.58 6.27
C LEU A 49 -26.08 -17.81 6.49
N PRO A 50 -26.49 -19.07 6.74
CA PRO A 50 -27.84 -19.37 7.23
C PRO A 50 -28.14 -18.67 8.56
N GLU A 51 -29.40 -18.34 8.83
CA GLU A 51 -29.82 -17.60 10.04
C GLU A 51 -29.35 -18.26 11.34
N ASN A 52 -29.37 -19.59 11.42
CA ASN A 52 -28.89 -20.33 12.59
C ASN A 52 -27.37 -20.17 12.83
N GLU A 53 -26.57 -20.12 11.76
CA GLU A 53 -25.12 -19.90 11.87
C GLU A 53 -24.80 -18.42 12.17
N VAL A 54 -25.62 -17.48 11.67
CA VAL A 54 -25.52 -16.06 12.05
C VAL A 54 -25.79 -15.88 13.55
N ALA A 55 -26.83 -16.54 14.09
CA ALA A 55 -27.12 -16.50 15.52
C ALA A 55 -25.97 -17.08 16.35
N ARG A 56 -25.39 -18.21 15.90
CA ARG A 56 -24.23 -18.84 16.54
C ARG A 56 -23.00 -17.95 16.52
N LEU A 57 -22.67 -17.34 15.39
CA LEU A 57 -21.55 -16.40 15.28
C LEU A 57 -21.77 -15.17 16.15
N THR A 58 -23.00 -14.65 16.20
CA THR A 58 -23.38 -13.51 17.05
C THR A 58 -23.13 -13.82 18.52
N GLU A 59 -23.49 -15.02 18.97
CA GLU A 59 -23.26 -15.44 20.36
C GLU A 59 -21.76 -15.54 20.69
N ILE A 60 -20.95 -16.10 19.78
CA ILE A 60 -19.49 -16.11 19.94
C ILE A 60 -18.94 -14.68 20.06
N CYS A 61 -19.38 -13.76 19.20
CA CYS A 61 -18.93 -12.37 19.22
C CYS A 61 -19.32 -11.64 20.51
N ARG A 62 -20.50 -11.93 21.08
CA ARG A 62 -20.99 -11.33 22.34
C ARG A 62 -20.13 -11.65 23.55
N GLU A 63 -19.41 -12.76 23.54
CA GLU A 63 -18.51 -13.12 24.66
C GLU A 63 -17.42 -12.08 24.90
N GLY A 64 -16.98 -11.35 23.86
CA GLY A 64 -16.04 -10.23 23.98
C GLY A 64 -14.67 -10.59 24.58
N SER A 65 -14.30 -11.87 24.61
CA SER A 65 -13.10 -12.37 25.28
C SER A 65 -12.01 -12.75 24.27
N VAL A 66 -10.76 -12.90 24.72
CA VAL A 66 -9.69 -13.37 23.83
C VAL A 66 -9.92 -14.84 23.40
N SER A 67 -10.61 -15.63 24.22
CA SER A 67 -11.00 -17.00 23.86
C SER A 67 -12.10 -17.06 22.79
N SER A 68 -12.91 -16.00 22.63
CA SER A 68 -13.90 -15.92 21.56
C SER A 68 -13.26 -15.80 20.18
N LEU A 69 -12.11 -15.12 20.05
CA LEU A 69 -11.32 -15.10 18.80
C LEU A 69 -10.92 -16.51 18.35
N LEU A 70 -10.53 -17.39 19.29
CA LEU A 70 -10.24 -18.79 18.99
C LEU A 70 -11.49 -19.53 18.50
N LYS A 71 -12.66 -19.24 19.08
CA LYS A 71 -13.95 -19.79 18.62
C LYS A 71 -14.31 -19.28 17.22
N ILE A 72 -14.03 -18.02 16.91
CA ILE A 72 -14.20 -17.46 15.56
C ILE A 72 -13.31 -18.21 14.56
N TYR A 73 -12.01 -18.38 14.83
CA TYR A 73 -11.15 -19.16 13.94
C TYR A 73 -11.65 -20.60 13.71
N LYS A 74 -12.18 -21.24 14.76
CA LYS A 74 -12.82 -22.57 14.64
C LYS A 74 -14.08 -22.54 13.78
N PHE A 75 -14.91 -21.49 13.94
CA PHE A 75 -16.11 -21.29 13.12
C PHE A 75 -15.78 -21.09 11.64
N MET A 76 -14.73 -20.32 11.35
CA MET A 76 -14.28 -20.03 9.99
C MET A 76 -13.67 -21.23 9.27
N ARG A 77 -13.36 -22.31 10.00
CA ARG A 77 -12.82 -23.54 9.42
C ARG A 77 -13.87 -24.21 8.53
N GLY A 78 -13.53 -24.38 7.26
CA GLY A 78 -14.43 -25.00 6.27
C GLY A 78 -15.35 -24.00 5.56
N VAL A 79 -15.32 -22.72 5.91
CA VAL A 79 -15.99 -21.66 5.14
C VAL A 79 -15.36 -21.58 3.75
N LYS A 80 -16.20 -21.76 2.71
CA LYS A 80 -15.79 -21.69 1.31
C LYS A 80 -16.44 -20.48 0.66
N LEU A 81 -15.69 -19.40 0.56
CA LEU A 81 -16.10 -18.19 -0.15
C LEU A 81 -15.08 -17.88 -1.23
N ASN A 82 -15.59 -17.36 -2.33
CA ASN A 82 -14.73 -16.82 -3.37
C ASN A 82 -14.13 -15.52 -2.89
N GLY A 83 -12.84 -15.38 -3.08
CA GLY A 83 -12.09 -14.26 -2.53
C GLY A 83 -10.71 -14.14 -3.16
N ARG A 84 -9.96 -13.13 -2.73
CA ARG A 84 -8.56 -12.97 -3.11
C ARG A 84 -7.74 -14.08 -2.44
N LYS A 85 -6.93 -14.76 -3.23
CA LYS A 85 -6.04 -15.83 -2.76
C LYS A 85 -4.67 -15.27 -2.39
N VAL A 86 -4.20 -15.61 -1.20
CA VAL A 86 -2.84 -15.32 -0.73
C VAL A 86 -2.15 -16.64 -0.39
N ARG A 87 -0.93 -16.87 -0.90
CA ARG A 87 -0.22 -18.13 -0.65
C ARG A 87 0.19 -18.25 0.81
N LEU A 88 0.22 -19.47 1.33
CA LEU A 88 0.69 -19.80 2.67
C LEU A 88 1.97 -20.64 2.60
N CYS A 89 2.87 -20.46 3.55
CA CYS A 89 3.95 -21.41 3.78
C CYS A 89 3.43 -22.65 4.53
N PRO A 90 4.02 -23.85 4.33
CA PRO A 90 3.60 -25.06 5.05
C PRO A 90 3.63 -24.92 6.58
N GLY A 91 4.64 -24.22 7.12
CA GLY A 91 4.74 -23.97 8.56
C GLY A 91 3.67 -23.04 9.11
N PHE A 92 2.93 -22.31 8.27
CA PHE A 92 1.74 -21.59 8.68
C PHE A 92 0.59 -22.55 8.99
N ILE A 93 0.35 -23.57 8.16
CA ILE A 93 -0.74 -24.54 8.38
C ILE A 93 -0.52 -25.32 9.67
N GLU A 94 0.71 -25.78 9.91
CA GLU A 94 1.06 -26.47 11.16
C GLU A 94 0.77 -25.58 12.38
N HIS A 95 1.19 -24.32 12.32
CA HIS A 95 0.97 -23.35 13.39
C HIS A 95 -0.51 -22.99 13.58
N TYR A 96 -1.26 -22.86 12.49
CA TYR A 96 -2.70 -22.61 12.51
C TYR A 96 -3.44 -23.76 13.21
N ASN A 97 -3.13 -25.01 12.83
CA ASN A 97 -3.71 -26.20 13.46
C ASN A 97 -3.33 -26.32 14.95
N GLN A 98 -2.09 -26.01 15.32
CA GLN A 98 -1.66 -25.94 16.72
C GLN A 98 -2.45 -24.89 17.52
N THR A 99 -2.68 -23.71 16.92
CA THR A 99 -3.43 -22.61 17.54
C THR A 99 -4.89 -23.00 17.75
N LEU A 100 -5.52 -23.58 16.73
CA LEU A 100 -6.88 -24.10 16.82
C LEU A 100 -7.04 -25.25 17.83
N GLY A 101 -6.02 -26.10 17.97
CA GLY A 101 -6.02 -27.22 18.91
C GLY A 101 -5.90 -26.82 20.39
N MET A 102 -5.66 -25.54 20.70
CA MET A 102 -5.52 -25.08 22.08
C MET A 102 -6.84 -25.24 22.86
N ALA A 103 -6.71 -25.71 24.10
CA ALA A 103 -7.84 -25.81 25.02
C ALA A 103 -8.21 -24.41 25.52
N ALA A 104 -9.48 -24.02 25.35
CA ALA A 104 -9.96 -22.68 25.69
C ALA A 104 -9.83 -22.33 27.18
N ARG A 105 -9.67 -23.33 28.06
CA ARG A 105 -9.49 -23.17 29.51
C ARG A 105 -8.15 -22.56 29.94
N ASP A 106 -7.15 -22.52 29.05
CA ASP A 106 -5.85 -21.90 29.33
C ASP A 106 -5.78 -20.48 28.71
N GLU A 107 -6.60 -19.57 29.27
CA GLU A 107 -6.81 -18.23 28.71
C GLU A 107 -5.52 -17.44 28.53
N ARG A 108 -4.58 -17.56 29.47
CA ARG A 108 -3.30 -16.85 29.42
C ARG A 108 -2.47 -17.32 28.21
N LYS A 109 -2.39 -18.62 27.98
CA LYS A 109 -1.63 -19.19 26.85
C LYS A 109 -2.30 -18.86 25.52
N VAL A 110 -3.63 -18.98 25.45
CA VAL A 110 -4.41 -18.61 24.25
C VAL A 110 -4.20 -17.13 23.92
N SER A 111 -4.31 -16.24 24.91
CA SER A 111 -4.07 -14.81 24.72
C SER A 111 -2.66 -14.50 24.22
N GLN A 112 -1.64 -15.16 24.80
CA GLN A 112 -0.26 -14.98 24.34
C GLN A 112 -0.03 -15.47 22.90
N GLU A 113 -0.65 -16.58 22.48
CA GLU A 113 -0.52 -17.07 21.10
C GLU A 113 -1.29 -16.17 20.13
N LEU A 114 -2.54 -15.83 20.41
CA LEU A 114 -3.36 -15.00 19.51
C LEU A 114 -2.78 -13.60 19.30
N ASN A 115 -2.21 -12.98 20.34
CA ASN A 115 -1.49 -11.71 20.21
C ASN A 115 -0.27 -11.80 19.28
N ARG A 116 0.28 -12.99 19.06
CA ARG A 116 1.40 -13.24 18.13
C ARG A 116 0.96 -13.80 16.78
N PHE A 117 -0.30 -14.25 16.68
CA PHE A 117 -0.88 -14.85 15.48
C PHE A 117 -1.43 -13.82 14.48
N ALA A 118 -1.41 -12.53 14.83
CA ALA A 118 -1.83 -11.46 13.92
C ALA A 118 -1.02 -11.49 12.61
N ILE A 119 -1.74 -11.55 11.49
CA ILE A 119 -1.16 -11.61 10.15
C ILE A 119 -1.17 -10.20 9.57
N GLU A 120 -0.02 -9.54 9.54
CA GLU A 120 0.08 -8.17 9.05
C GLU A 120 -0.02 -8.11 7.51
N ARG A 121 -0.87 -7.21 6.99
CA ARG A 121 -1.03 -6.97 5.56
C ARG A 121 0.07 -6.07 5.02
N THR A 122 0.49 -6.33 3.78
CA THR A 122 1.33 -5.37 3.05
C THR A 122 0.46 -4.29 2.42
N ALA A 123 1.01 -3.09 2.21
CA ALA A 123 0.34 -1.97 1.56
C ALA A 123 -0.33 -2.38 0.24
N PHE A 124 -1.62 -2.07 0.12
CA PHE A 124 -2.47 -2.50 -0.98
C PHE A 124 -3.36 -1.36 -1.50
N LEU A 125 -3.79 -1.46 -2.76
CA LEU A 125 -4.68 -0.51 -3.40
C LEU A 125 -6.13 -0.76 -2.95
N ALA A 126 -6.81 0.25 -2.42
CA ALA A 126 -8.17 0.09 -1.89
C ALA A 126 -9.21 -0.37 -2.93
N ASN A 127 -8.95 -0.17 -4.23
CA ASN A 127 -9.93 -0.45 -5.28
C ASN A 127 -9.87 -1.88 -5.83
N ASP A 128 -8.72 -2.56 -5.79
CA ASP A 128 -8.57 -3.93 -6.30
C ASP A 128 -7.70 -4.83 -5.41
N GLU A 129 -7.40 -4.34 -4.21
CA GLU A 129 -6.59 -4.97 -3.18
C GLU A 129 -5.17 -5.36 -3.61
N LYS A 130 -4.70 -4.98 -4.80
CA LYS A 130 -3.35 -5.40 -5.21
C LYS A 130 -2.29 -4.71 -4.37
N PRO A 131 -1.18 -5.40 -4.04
CA PRO A 131 -0.07 -4.75 -3.37
C PRO A 131 0.48 -3.60 -4.22
N TYR A 132 0.94 -2.54 -3.58
CA TYR A 132 1.66 -1.44 -4.21
C TYR A 132 2.84 -1.03 -3.34
N ILE A 133 3.77 -0.27 -3.93
CA ILE A 133 4.89 0.31 -3.20
C ILE A 133 4.61 1.81 -3.03
N PRO A 134 4.36 2.31 -1.81
CA PRO A 134 4.16 3.73 -1.57
C PRO A 134 5.38 4.56 -1.96
N GLY A 135 5.14 5.71 -2.59
CA GLY A 135 6.19 6.65 -2.99
C GLY A 135 6.98 7.19 -1.79
N SER A 136 6.36 7.24 -0.61
CA SER A 136 7.00 7.60 0.65
C SER A 136 8.08 6.60 1.07
N SER A 137 7.87 5.30 0.86
CA SER A 137 8.86 4.26 1.15
C SER A 137 10.09 4.42 0.25
N VAL A 138 9.87 4.60 -1.05
CA VAL A 138 10.96 4.84 -2.03
C VAL A 138 11.68 6.16 -1.74
N LYS A 139 10.93 7.23 -1.45
CA LYS A 139 11.50 8.54 -1.10
C LYS A 139 12.32 8.49 0.19
N GLY A 140 11.90 7.70 1.17
CA GLY A 140 12.66 7.44 2.39
C GLY A 140 14.03 6.83 2.09
N SER A 141 14.07 5.79 1.26
CA SER A 141 15.32 5.13 0.85
C SER A 141 16.24 6.05 0.06
N LEU A 142 15.68 6.82 -0.89
CA LEU A 142 16.41 7.88 -1.61
C LEU A 142 17.03 8.91 -0.65
N ARG A 143 16.27 9.32 0.36
CA ARG A 143 16.73 10.28 1.38
C ARG A 143 17.87 9.71 2.22
N THR A 144 17.73 8.48 2.71
CA THR A 144 18.78 7.82 3.50
C THR A 144 20.07 7.67 2.71
N ALA A 145 19.99 7.22 1.45
CA ALA A 145 21.16 7.10 0.59
C ALA A 145 21.85 8.46 0.37
N TYR A 146 21.08 9.51 0.07
CA TYR A 146 21.63 10.83 -0.15
C TYR A 146 22.27 11.43 1.12
N LEU A 147 21.66 11.23 2.29
CA LEU A 147 22.23 11.68 3.57
C LEU A 147 23.57 10.99 3.87
N ASN A 148 23.67 9.67 3.65
CA ASN A 148 24.92 8.93 3.81
C ASN A 148 25.98 9.36 2.79
N PHE A 149 25.59 9.62 1.54
CA PHE A 149 26.48 10.17 0.52
C PHE A 149 27.07 11.53 0.94
N LEU A 150 26.25 12.41 1.52
CA LEU A 150 26.72 13.70 2.02
C LEU A 150 27.65 13.58 3.24
N VAL A 151 27.39 12.64 4.15
CA VAL A 151 28.29 12.36 5.28
C VAL A 151 29.65 11.87 4.79
N GLY A 152 29.70 11.03 3.76
CA GLY A 152 30.96 10.57 3.17
C GLY A 152 31.82 11.69 2.57
N GLN A 153 31.23 12.87 2.29
CA GLN A 153 31.91 14.01 1.68
C GLN A 153 32.24 15.13 2.67
N ARG A 154 31.70 15.09 3.88
CA ARG A 154 31.76 16.20 4.84
C ARG A 154 32.09 15.66 6.22
N ASN A 155 33.02 16.32 6.90
CA ASN A 155 33.23 16.05 8.32
C ASN A 155 32.12 16.74 9.13
N VAL A 156 31.12 15.98 9.58
CA VAL A 156 30.00 16.51 10.35
C VAL A 156 30.11 16.04 11.81
N PRO A 157 30.20 16.96 12.79
CA PRO A 157 30.31 16.58 14.18
C PRO A 157 29.03 15.87 14.67
N ARG A 158 29.20 14.97 15.63
CA ARG A 158 28.08 14.23 16.22
C ARG A 158 27.12 15.19 16.91
N GLN A 159 25.85 15.13 16.51
CA GLN A 159 24.81 15.95 17.11
C GLN A 159 24.32 15.34 18.43
N SER A 160 23.98 16.17 19.40
CA SER A 160 23.51 15.77 20.73
C SER A 160 22.16 16.38 21.10
N GLY A 161 21.53 15.78 22.13
CA GLY A 161 20.23 16.19 22.66
C GLY A 161 19.03 15.54 21.97
N ARG A 162 17.82 15.90 22.42
CA ARG A 162 16.53 15.29 22.01
C ARG A 162 16.26 15.36 20.50
N ASP A 163 16.78 16.37 19.82
CA ASP A 163 16.60 16.59 18.37
C ASP A 163 17.88 16.33 17.55
N ALA A 164 18.82 15.52 18.05
CA ALA A 164 20.10 15.25 17.38
C ALA A 164 19.93 14.82 15.91
N ALA A 165 19.00 13.90 15.62
CA ALA A 165 18.73 13.44 14.26
C ALA A 165 18.23 14.57 13.34
N LYS A 166 17.27 15.38 13.80
CA LYS A 166 16.76 16.53 13.02
C LYS A 166 17.84 17.58 12.78
N LYS A 167 18.71 17.83 13.77
CA LYS A 167 19.86 18.74 13.62
C LYS A 167 20.82 18.22 12.55
N LEU A 168 21.15 16.92 12.59
CA LEU A 168 22.04 16.29 11.62
C LEU A 168 21.50 16.43 10.19
N GLU A 169 20.23 16.10 9.96
CA GLU A 169 19.62 16.25 8.65
C GLU A 169 19.63 17.71 8.15
N ARG A 170 19.31 18.67 9.03
CA ARG A 170 19.36 20.10 8.68
C ARG A 170 20.74 20.56 8.26
N VAL A 171 21.79 20.08 8.96
CA VAL A 171 23.19 20.40 8.66
C VAL A 171 23.58 19.78 7.31
N LEU A 172 23.26 18.50 7.08
CA LEU A 172 23.60 17.81 5.85
C LEU A 172 22.91 18.45 4.63
N LEU A 173 21.60 18.65 4.72
CA LEU A 173 20.78 19.14 3.62
C LEU A 173 20.84 20.67 3.46
N GLY A 174 21.34 21.39 4.47
CA GLY A 174 21.45 22.85 4.46
C GLY A 174 20.10 23.58 4.52
N GLY A 175 19.08 22.97 5.14
CA GLY A 175 17.72 23.51 5.16
C GLY A 175 16.81 22.93 6.24
N LYS A 176 15.71 23.65 6.52
CA LYS A 176 14.57 23.18 7.34
C LYS A 176 13.43 22.74 6.40
N PHE A 177 12.27 22.37 6.94
CA PHE A 177 11.12 21.88 6.16
C PHE A 177 10.84 22.64 4.84
N ALA A 178 10.72 23.98 4.88
CA ALA A 178 10.42 24.78 3.69
C ALA A 178 11.58 24.89 2.68
N THR A 179 12.82 24.76 3.16
CA THR A 179 14.06 24.93 2.41
C THR A 179 14.81 23.60 2.23
N ASP A 180 14.15 22.47 2.49
CA ASP A 180 14.72 21.13 2.35
C ASP A 180 14.78 20.78 0.84
N PRO A 181 15.95 20.41 0.31
CA PRO A 181 16.09 20.10 -1.11
C PRO A 181 15.26 18.88 -1.56
N PHE A 182 14.86 17.96 -0.67
CA PHE A 182 13.93 16.87 -0.99
C PHE A 182 12.50 17.36 -1.28
N ARG A 183 12.20 18.65 -1.07
CA ARG A 183 10.96 19.25 -1.57
C ARG A 183 10.89 19.19 -3.10
N CYS A 184 12.04 19.28 -3.78
CA CYS A 184 12.15 19.20 -5.23
C CYS A 184 12.18 17.77 -5.77
N ILE A 185 12.21 16.76 -4.90
CA ILE A 185 12.14 15.35 -5.30
C ILE A 185 10.70 14.85 -5.08
N LYS A 186 9.98 14.57 -6.14
CA LYS A 186 8.63 13.97 -6.07
C LYS A 186 8.72 12.51 -6.47
N VAL A 187 8.07 11.65 -5.70
CA VAL A 187 8.04 10.21 -5.95
C VAL A 187 6.58 9.82 -5.94
N SER A 188 6.08 9.26 -7.05
CA SER A 188 4.72 8.72 -7.08
C SER A 188 4.68 7.38 -6.36
N ASP A 189 3.48 6.91 -6.05
CA ASP A 189 3.28 5.50 -5.73
C ASP A 189 3.65 4.64 -6.94
N PHE A 190 4.16 3.45 -6.65
CA PHE A 190 4.58 2.46 -7.62
C PHE A 190 3.52 1.36 -7.67
N LYS A 191 2.85 1.26 -8.82
CA LYS A 191 1.72 0.36 -9.04
C LYS A 191 2.17 -0.98 -9.61
N PRO A 192 1.51 -2.09 -9.27
CA PRO A 192 1.89 -3.40 -9.76
C PRO A 192 1.71 -3.50 -11.29
N VAL A 193 2.68 -4.13 -11.95
CA VAL A 193 2.65 -4.41 -13.39
C VAL A 193 2.45 -5.91 -13.57
N GLY A 194 1.37 -6.28 -14.25
CA GLY A 194 1.01 -7.69 -14.44
C GLY A 194 0.56 -8.37 -13.15
N LYS A 195 0.83 -9.66 -13.03
CA LYS A 195 0.46 -10.45 -11.84
C LYS A 195 1.54 -10.30 -10.77
N VAL A 196 1.14 -9.82 -9.60
CA VAL A 196 1.98 -9.81 -8.40
C VAL A 196 1.51 -10.90 -7.46
N THR A 197 2.44 -11.75 -7.02
CA THR A 197 2.15 -12.83 -6.08
C THR A 197 2.50 -12.38 -4.67
N THR A 198 1.58 -12.59 -3.74
CA THR A 198 1.81 -12.40 -2.31
C THR A 198 1.76 -13.72 -1.55
N ARG A 199 2.50 -13.77 -0.45
CA ARG A 199 2.62 -14.95 0.40
C ARG A 199 2.69 -14.55 1.86
N ILE A 200 2.09 -15.35 2.75
CA ILE A 200 2.27 -15.23 4.20
C ILE A 200 3.53 -15.98 4.62
N VAL A 201 4.44 -15.28 5.29
CA VAL A 201 5.70 -15.81 5.81
C VAL A 201 5.93 -15.35 7.24
N TYR A 202 6.90 -15.98 7.91
CA TYR A 202 7.38 -15.52 9.21
C TYR A 202 8.58 -14.59 9.04
N ALA A 203 8.61 -13.49 9.77
CA ALA A 203 9.84 -12.74 10.01
C ALA A 203 10.48 -13.24 11.31
N VAL A 204 11.70 -13.76 11.22
CA VAL A 204 12.47 -14.30 12.35
C VAL A 204 13.80 -13.56 12.50
N ASN A 205 14.40 -13.61 13.69
CA ASN A 205 15.69 -12.97 13.96
C ASN A 205 16.83 -13.99 14.07
N GLU A 206 17.89 -13.77 13.32
CA GLU A 206 19.17 -14.50 13.44
C GLU A 206 20.26 -13.55 13.93
N LYS A 207 21.17 -14.04 14.77
CA LYS A 207 22.33 -13.25 15.22
C LYS A 207 23.38 -13.19 14.12
N LYS A 208 24.02 -12.03 13.96
CA LYS A 208 25.08 -11.81 12.97
C LYS A 208 26.38 -12.56 13.28
N ASP A 209 26.76 -12.59 14.56
CA ASP A 209 28.10 -13.05 14.99
C ASP A 209 28.08 -14.43 15.69
N ASP A 210 26.94 -15.12 15.72
CA ASP A 210 26.79 -16.41 16.43
C ASP A 210 25.92 -17.37 15.60
N PRO A 211 26.52 -18.14 14.67
CA PRO A 211 25.80 -19.01 13.76
C PRO A 211 24.98 -20.10 14.46
N GLY A 212 25.29 -20.44 15.71
CA GLY A 212 24.60 -21.48 16.46
C GLY A 212 23.43 -21.01 17.33
N LYS A 213 23.26 -19.69 17.52
CA LYS A 213 22.22 -19.15 18.42
C LYS A 213 21.25 -18.23 17.71
N ARG A 214 19.98 -18.63 17.70
CA ARG A 214 18.88 -17.73 17.36
C ARG A 214 18.80 -16.55 18.32
N ALA A 215 18.36 -15.41 17.82
CA ALA A 215 17.99 -14.32 18.69
C ALA A 215 16.68 -14.65 19.42
N ARG A 216 16.51 -14.15 20.65
CA ARG A 216 15.32 -14.40 21.48
C ARG A 216 14.11 -13.54 21.11
N GLY A 217 14.13 -12.90 19.94
CA GLY A 217 13.04 -12.04 19.48
C GLY A 217 11.81 -12.84 19.04
N PRO A 218 10.58 -12.35 19.24
CA PRO A 218 9.39 -13.01 18.74
C PRO A 218 9.39 -13.01 17.20
N TYR A 219 8.78 -14.05 16.63
CA TYR A 219 8.46 -14.05 15.20
C TYR A 219 7.32 -13.05 14.93
N GLN A 220 7.17 -12.64 13.67
CA GLN A 220 6.01 -11.89 13.18
C GLN A 220 5.45 -12.62 11.95
N ILE A 221 4.15 -12.53 11.71
CA ILE A 221 3.52 -13.12 10.53
C ILE A 221 3.18 -12.00 9.56
N LEU A 222 3.78 -12.01 8.38
CA LEU A 222 3.69 -10.92 7.42
C LEU A 222 3.22 -11.45 6.06
N GLU A 223 2.32 -10.71 5.42
CA GLU A 223 2.16 -10.80 3.97
C GLU A 223 3.33 -10.11 3.28
N ILE A 224 4.01 -10.82 2.40
CA ILE A 224 5.08 -10.27 1.56
C ILE A 224 4.67 -10.29 0.08
N VAL A 225 5.22 -9.35 -0.68
CA VAL A 225 5.36 -9.44 -2.12
C VAL A 225 6.55 -10.34 -2.44
N GLU A 226 6.33 -11.37 -3.27
CA GLU A 226 7.39 -12.30 -3.66
C GLU A 226 8.44 -11.61 -4.57
N PRO A 227 9.71 -12.05 -4.54
CA PRO A 227 10.73 -11.62 -5.50
C PRO A 227 10.30 -11.81 -6.96
N GLY A 228 10.79 -10.95 -7.84
CA GLY A 228 10.48 -10.95 -9.28
C GLY A 228 9.25 -10.11 -9.66
N SER A 229 8.56 -9.52 -8.70
CA SER A 229 7.38 -8.68 -8.94
C SER A 229 7.78 -7.30 -9.48
N LEU A 230 7.03 -6.80 -10.46
CA LEU A 230 7.29 -5.53 -11.13
C LEU A 230 6.32 -4.44 -10.70
N PHE A 231 6.83 -3.23 -10.55
CA PHE A 231 6.04 -2.05 -10.22
C PHE A 231 6.49 -0.85 -11.04
N GLU A 232 5.54 -0.05 -11.53
CA GLU A 232 5.81 1.16 -12.32
C GLU A 232 5.43 2.42 -11.54
N GLY A 233 6.26 3.45 -11.67
CA GLY A 233 6.06 4.72 -11.01
C GLY A 233 6.90 5.82 -11.66
N THR A 234 6.93 6.99 -11.01
CA THR A 234 7.69 8.14 -11.51
C THR A 234 8.49 8.80 -10.40
N ILE A 235 9.69 9.25 -10.74
CA ILE A 235 10.52 10.11 -9.90
C ILE A 235 10.71 11.43 -10.65
N THR A 236 10.31 12.54 -10.05
CA THR A 236 10.51 13.87 -10.59
C THR A 236 11.61 14.58 -9.82
N VAL A 237 12.57 15.13 -10.56
CA VAL A 237 13.60 16.05 -10.05
C VAL A 237 13.28 17.46 -10.58
N GLU A 238 12.88 18.34 -9.67
CA GLU A 238 12.50 19.72 -9.98
C GLU A 238 13.62 20.69 -9.63
N HIS A 239 13.72 21.80 -10.37
CA HIS A 239 14.54 22.92 -9.94
C HIS A 239 13.77 23.79 -8.94
N PRO A 240 14.42 24.31 -7.88
CA PRO A 240 13.77 25.23 -6.95
C PRO A 240 13.18 26.46 -7.66
N GLU A 241 12.00 26.88 -7.23
CA GLU A 241 11.41 28.15 -7.65
C GLU A 241 12.20 29.34 -7.10
N ARG A 242 12.07 30.51 -7.75
CA ARG A 242 12.66 31.75 -7.24
C ARG A 242 12.12 32.04 -5.84
N GLY A 243 13.01 32.34 -4.89
CA GLY A 243 12.64 32.61 -3.49
C GLY A 243 12.46 31.36 -2.60
N ALA A 244 12.62 30.14 -3.13
CA ALA A 244 12.50 28.91 -2.33
C ALA A 244 13.60 28.72 -1.27
N ASN A 245 14.71 29.49 -1.35
CA ASN A 245 15.84 29.44 -0.41
C ASN A 245 16.47 28.04 -0.23
N ILE A 246 16.37 27.18 -1.24
CA ILE A 246 17.02 25.87 -1.28
C ILE A 246 18.45 26.06 -1.79
N LYS A 247 19.43 25.99 -0.88
CA LYS A 247 20.85 26.27 -1.18
C LYS A 247 21.50 25.20 -2.06
N ASN A 248 21.18 23.93 -1.81
CA ASN A 248 21.81 22.78 -2.45
C ASN A 248 20.77 21.93 -3.18
N PRO A 249 20.28 22.33 -4.37
CA PRO A 249 19.31 21.54 -5.10
C PRO A 249 19.88 20.17 -5.50
N ILE A 250 19.09 19.12 -5.31
CA ILE A 250 19.46 17.76 -5.68
C ILE A 250 19.32 17.59 -7.20
N THR A 251 20.38 17.13 -7.85
CA THR A 251 20.35 16.76 -9.27
C THR A 251 20.04 15.27 -9.43
N ARG A 252 19.55 14.87 -10.61
CA ARG A 252 19.38 13.45 -10.95
C ARG A 252 20.68 12.68 -10.72
N LYS A 253 21.79 13.14 -11.30
CA LYS A 253 23.09 12.48 -11.18
C LYS A 253 23.47 12.24 -9.71
N ALA A 254 23.43 13.29 -8.88
CA ALA A 254 23.80 13.16 -7.47
C ALA A 254 22.89 12.22 -6.68
N LEU A 255 21.58 12.19 -6.98
CA LEU A 255 20.63 11.30 -6.33
C LEU A 255 20.92 9.82 -6.62
N PHE A 256 21.16 9.50 -7.89
CA PHE A 256 21.40 8.13 -8.34
C PHE A 256 22.84 7.64 -8.03
N ASP A 257 23.82 8.55 -8.02
CA ASP A 257 25.18 8.25 -7.53
C ASP A 257 25.16 7.91 -6.03
N ALA A 258 24.34 8.62 -5.23
CA ALA A 258 24.16 8.32 -3.83
C ALA A 258 23.55 6.92 -3.59
N LEU A 259 22.56 6.51 -4.41
CA LEU A 259 22.00 5.15 -4.36
C LEU A 259 23.08 4.09 -4.62
N ARG A 260 23.84 4.26 -5.71
CA ARG A 260 24.90 3.31 -6.10
C ARG A 260 25.95 3.17 -5.00
N TYR A 261 26.39 4.30 -4.44
CA TYR A 261 27.38 4.31 -3.37
C TYR A 261 26.84 3.64 -2.10
N PHE A 262 25.71 4.11 -1.57
CA PHE A 262 25.23 3.67 -0.27
C PHE A 262 24.69 2.24 -0.30
N TYR A 263 23.70 1.95 -1.14
CA TYR A 263 23.08 0.63 -1.16
C TYR A 263 23.95 -0.45 -1.80
N GLY A 264 24.90 -0.07 -2.67
CA GLY A 264 25.95 -0.99 -3.13
C GLY A 264 26.82 -1.48 -1.97
N ASN A 265 27.29 -0.56 -1.13
CA ASN A 265 28.10 -0.91 0.04
C ASN A 265 27.30 -1.68 1.10
N GLU A 266 26.05 -1.27 1.38
CA GLU A 266 25.17 -1.97 2.33
C GLU A 266 24.82 -3.39 1.86
N LYS A 267 24.68 -3.61 0.55
CA LYS A 267 24.49 -4.95 -0.02
C LYS A 267 25.72 -5.83 0.23
N VAL A 268 26.92 -5.37 -0.12
CA VAL A 268 28.16 -6.11 0.11
C VAL A 268 28.36 -6.42 1.59
N ARG A 269 28.04 -5.47 2.48
CA ARG A 269 28.09 -5.69 3.94
C ARG A 269 27.10 -6.78 4.37
N GLU A 270 25.83 -6.67 4.00
CA GLU A 270 24.80 -7.63 4.41
C GLU A 270 25.07 -9.02 3.83
N ASP A 271 25.57 -9.13 2.60
CA ASP A 271 25.92 -10.41 1.98
C ASP A 271 26.98 -11.16 2.79
N ARG A 272 28.05 -10.46 3.21
CA ARG A 272 29.05 -11.05 4.11
C ARG A 272 28.44 -11.48 5.44
N GLU A 273 27.54 -10.67 6.01
CA GLU A 273 26.84 -11.02 7.26
C GLU A 273 25.95 -12.28 7.08
N LEU A 274 25.29 -12.44 5.93
CA LEU A 274 24.46 -13.60 5.60
C LEU A 274 25.32 -14.85 5.38
N GLU A 275 26.41 -14.73 4.61
CA GLU A 275 27.34 -15.83 4.33
C GLU A 275 27.99 -16.37 5.62
N ASN A 276 28.41 -15.47 6.51
CA ASN A 276 28.98 -15.82 7.82
C ASN A 276 28.05 -16.69 8.68
N ILE A 277 26.74 -16.59 8.47
CA ILE A 277 25.74 -17.37 9.23
C ILE A 277 25.15 -18.51 8.41
N GLY A 278 25.69 -18.80 7.23
CA GLY A 278 25.30 -19.92 6.36
C GLY A 278 24.05 -19.67 5.52
N ILE A 279 23.76 -18.42 5.19
CA ILE A 279 22.60 -18.03 4.38
C ILE A 279 23.07 -17.51 3.02
N LYS A 280 22.50 -18.03 1.94
CA LYS A 280 22.80 -17.57 0.58
C LYS A 280 22.23 -16.16 0.37
N ALA A 281 23.09 -15.21 0.01
CA ALA A 281 22.68 -13.88 -0.40
C ALA A 281 21.84 -13.92 -1.69
N PRO A 282 20.84 -13.03 -1.85
CA PRO A 282 20.10 -12.93 -3.10
C PRO A 282 21.01 -12.39 -4.20
N GLU A 283 20.95 -13.05 -5.36
CA GLU A 283 21.62 -12.62 -6.58
C GLU A 283 20.93 -11.37 -7.13
N ILE A 284 21.72 -10.37 -7.51
CA ILE A 284 21.22 -9.09 -8.00
C ILE A 284 21.88 -8.77 -9.33
N GLU A 285 21.06 -8.44 -10.31
CA GLU A 285 21.51 -7.86 -11.58
C GLU A 285 22.23 -6.53 -11.33
N THR A 286 23.45 -6.41 -11.84
CA THR A 286 24.23 -5.17 -11.76
C THR A 286 24.46 -4.64 -13.17
N GLY A 287 24.47 -3.31 -13.32
CA GLY A 287 24.63 -2.69 -14.62
C GLY A 287 24.40 -1.19 -14.60
N ASN A 288 24.79 -0.53 -15.70
CA ASN A 288 24.52 0.89 -15.88
C ASN A 288 23.01 1.12 -16.00
N GLY A 289 22.46 2.00 -15.14
CA GLY A 289 21.02 2.28 -15.07
C GLY A 289 20.25 1.41 -14.08
N LEU A 290 20.89 0.43 -13.44
CA LEU A 290 20.32 -0.35 -12.34
C LEU A 290 20.78 0.20 -10.99
N TYR A 291 19.83 0.42 -10.09
CA TYR A 291 20.07 1.00 -8.78
C TYR A 291 19.43 0.18 -7.69
N LEU A 292 20.18 -0.09 -6.63
CA LEU A 292 19.67 -0.80 -5.47
C LEU A 292 18.98 0.13 -4.49
N LEU A 293 17.87 -0.34 -3.93
CA LEU A 293 17.20 0.28 -2.79
C LEU A 293 16.84 -0.79 -1.77
N ARG A 294 16.68 -0.32 -0.54
CA ARG A 294 16.14 -1.10 0.57
C ARG A 294 14.84 -0.45 1.05
N ILE A 295 13.71 -1.16 0.95
CA ILE A 295 12.38 -0.64 1.27
C ILE A 295 11.60 -1.56 2.21
N GLY A 296 10.64 -0.99 2.93
CA GLY A 296 9.71 -1.73 3.78
C GLY A 296 10.29 -2.12 5.15
N ARG A 297 9.51 -2.91 5.91
CA ARG A 297 9.92 -3.40 7.23
C ARG A 297 11.10 -4.36 7.09
N HIS A 298 11.84 -4.51 8.18
CA HIS A 298 12.99 -5.43 8.25
C HIS A 298 14.13 -5.12 7.26
N SER A 299 14.18 -3.87 6.78
CA SER A 299 15.26 -3.35 5.93
C SER A 299 16.65 -3.36 6.58
N GLY A 300 16.74 -3.61 7.89
CA GLY A 300 17.98 -3.50 8.67
C GLY A 300 18.22 -2.07 9.14
N ALA A 301 18.76 -1.91 10.35
CA ALA A 301 18.96 -0.59 10.94
C ALA A 301 19.99 0.23 10.16
N GLU A 302 21.03 -0.44 9.67
CA GLU A 302 22.12 0.16 8.91
C GLU A 302 21.64 0.80 7.59
N SER A 303 20.67 0.17 6.91
CA SER A 303 20.09 0.62 5.64
C SER A 303 19.08 1.77 5.76
N VAL A 304 18.66 2.11 6.98
CA VAL A 304 17.66 3.17 7.28
C VAL A 304 18.20 4.24 8.23
N THR A 305 19.51 4.22 8.51
CA THR A 305 20.17 5.18 9.39
C THR A 305 21.42 5.76 8.70
N ILE A 306 22.02 6.76 9.34
CA ILE A 306 23.20 7.47 8.83
C ILE A 306 24.44 6.89 9.51
N GLU A 307 25.37 6.35 8.71
CA GLU A 307 26.65 5.82 9.13
C GLU A 307 27.48 6.87 9.92
N GLY A 308 28.28 6.41 10.88
CA GLY A 308 29.03 7.27 11.81
C GLY A 308 28.17 7.98 12.87
N HIS A 309 26.86 8.11 12.64
CA HIS A 309 25.91 8.81 13.52
C HIS A 309 24.86 7.90 14.16
N ARG A 310 24.95 6.58 13.93
CA ARG A 310 24.00 5.58 14.43
C ARG A 310 23.95 5.54 15.96
N SER A 311 22.75 5.38 16.50
CA SER A 311 22.48 5.12 17.92
C SER A 311 21.32 4.13 18.03
N ILE A 312 21.65 2.84 17.90
CA ILE A 312 20.70 1.74 17.78
C ILE A 312 20.48 1.14 19.17
N LYS A 313 19.22 1.15 19.63
CA LYS A 313 18.85 0.54 20.90
C LYS A 313 18.84 -0.99 20.75
N ILE A 314 19.69 -1.68 21.52
CA ILE A 314 19.71 -3.13 21.59
C ILE A 314 18.97 -3.57 22.86
N LEU A 315 17.91 -4.36 22.70
CA LEU A 315 17.12 -4.84 23.84
C LEU A 315 18.00 -5.69 24.78
N GLY A 316 17.97 -5.36 26.07
CA GLY A 316 18.80 -5.98 27.10
C GLY A 316 20.17 -5.31 27.32
N GLN A 317 20.55 -4.33 26.49
CA GLN A 317 21.74 -3.51 26.73
C GLN A 317 21.37 -2.13 27.27
N ARG A 318 22.21 -1.60 28.18
CA ARG A 318 22.02 -0.24 28.75
C ARG A 318 22.41 0.87 27.77
N GLN A 319 23.41 0.62 26.93
CA GLN A 319 23.92 1.61 25.98
C GLN A 319 23.45 1.27 24.56
N ASN A 320 23.27 2.31 23.75
CA ASN A 320 22.98 2.15 22.32
C ASN A 320 24.26 1.79 21.56
N ALA A 321 24.12 0.98 20.52
CA ALA A 321 25.22 0.54 19.67
C ALA A 321 25.27 1.33 18.34
N SER A 322 26.41 1.25 17.65
CA SER A 322 26.58 1.77 16.29
C SER A 322 26.07 0.83 15.20
N ARG A 323 25.79 -0.43 15.55
CA ARG A 323 25.35 -1.51 14.64
C ARG A 323 24.28 -2.38 15.28
N ALA A 324 23.43 -3.00 14.47
CA ALA A 324 22.48 -4.01 14.93
C ALA A 324 23.21 -5.35 15.16
N THR A 325 22.70 -6.15 16.09
CA THR A 325 23.26 -7.48 16.43
C THR A 325 22.54 -8.63 15.73
N THR A 326 21.41 -8.35 15.08
CA THR A 326 20.56 -9.36 14.43
C THR A 326 20.16 -8.95 13.01
N LEU A 327 19.84 -9.95 12.20
CA LEU A 327 19.19 -9.83 10.90
C LEU A 327 17.77 -10.35 11.01
N TRP A 328 16.84 -9.63 10.38
CA TRP A 328 15.47 -10.09 10.21
C TRP A 328 15.35 -10.80 8.86
N LEU A 329 14.80 -12.01 8.88
CA LEU A 329 14.79 -12.91 7.73
C LEU A 329 13.42 -13.54 7.53
N ALA A 330 12.99 -13.65 6.28
CA ALA A 330 11.78 -14.34 5.88
C ALA A 330 11.99 -15.85 6.03
N SER A 331 11.00 -16.54 6.60
CA SER A 331 11.02 -17.97 6.85
C SER A 331 9.65 -18.60 6.60
N ASP A 332 9.68 -19.86 6.16
CA ASP A 332 8.47 -20.68 6.03
C ASP A 332 7.98 -21.24 7.37
N THR A 333 8.74 -21.09 8.46
CA THR A 333 8.34 -21.55 9.79
C THR A 333 8.63 -20.50 10.87
N ARG A 334 7.88 -20.52 11.96
CA ARG A 334 8.10 -19.61 13.11
C ARG A 334 9.41 -19.89 13.87
N LYS A 335 10.02 -21.07 13.66
CA LYS A 335 11.19 -21.57 14.40
C LYS A 335 12.13 -22.38 13.48
N PRO A 336 12.74 -21.78 12.45
CA PRO A 336 13.47 -22.50 11.40
C PRO A 336 14.76 -23.14 11.91
N VAL A 337 14.82 -24.49 11.91
CA VAL A 337 16.01 -25.24 12.34
C VAL A 337 17.14 -25.07 11.33
N GLU A 338 16.80 -25.17 10.04
CA GLU A 338 17.71 -24.95 8.93
C GLU A 338 17.69 -23.51 8.45
N LYS A 339 18.83 -23.04 7.97
CA LYS A 339 19.03 -21.66 7.50
C LYS A 339 18.93 -21.50 5.98
N ALA A 340 19.04 -22.59 5.22
CA ALA A 340 19.10 -22.55 3.76
C ALA A 340 17.86 -21.89 3.11
N GLY A 341 16.69 -21.94 3.77
CA GLY A 341 15.46 -21.32 3.29
C GLY A 341 15.24 -19.86 3.70
N LEU A 342 16.14 -19.28 4.52
CA LEU A 342 15.97 -17.92 5.04
C LEU A 342 16.37 -16.87 4.01
N LYS A 343 15.60 -15.79 3.91
CA LYS A 343 15.84 -14.73 2.92
C LYS A 343 15.82 -13.33 3.57
N PRO A 344 16.73 -12.41 3.20
CA PRO A 344 16.67 -11.02 3.68
C PRO A 344 15.46 -10.29 3.09
N PHE A 345 14.93 -9.30 3.80
CA PHE A 345 13.75 -8.54 3.35
C PHE A 345 14.12 -7.26 2.57
N GLY A 346 13.26 -6.81 1.67
CA GLY A 346 13.23 -5.41 1.25
C GLY A 346 14.26 -4.98 0.20
N TRP A 347 15.08 -5.88 -0.36
CA TRP A 347 15.93 -5.54 -1.50
C TRP A 347 15.10 -5.41 -2.77
N VAL A 348 15.23 -4.26 -3.43
CA VAL A 348 14.61 -4.00 -4.73
C VAL A 348 15.59 -3.34 -5.68
N MET A 349 15.35 -3.55 -6.97
CA MET A 349 16.10 -2.93 -8.06
C MET A 349 15.22 -1.88 -8.74
N LEU A 350 15.73 -0.67 -8.87
CA LEU A 350 15.12 0.44 -9.58
C LEU A 350 15.86 0.69 -10.88
N THR A 351 15.13 0.93 -11.96
CA THR A 351 15.67 1.48 -13.21
C THR A 351 14.81 2.65 -13.69
N ASP A 352 15.44 3.67 -14.25
CA ASP A 352 14.81 4.69 -15.08
C ASP A 352 15.15 4.54 -16.58
N ASN A 353 15.94 3.53 -16.92
CA ASN A 353 16.20 3.11 -18.29
C ASN A 353 15.37 1.86 -18.60
N LEU A 354 14.36 2.00 -19.45
CA LEU A 354 13.48 0.88 -19.79
C LEU A 354 14.13 -0.09 -20.80
N SER A 355 15.15 0.35 -21.54
CA SER A 355 15.79 -0.47 -22.59
C SER A 355 16.73 -1.57 -22.04
N ILE A 356 16.96 -1.59 -20.73
CA ILE A 356 17.80 -2.60 -20.06
C ILE A 356 16.96 -3.67 -19.37
N LEU A 357 15.64 -3.58 -19.50
CA LEU A 357 14.73 -4.61 -19.03
C LEU A 357 14.80 -5.81 -19.97
N SER A 358 14.64 -7.03 -19.44
CA SER A 358 14.55 -8.20 -20.30
C SER A 358 13.29 -8.14 -21.17
N ASP A 359 13.32 -8.82 -22.32
CA ASP A 359 12.18 -8.88 -23.26
C ASP A 359 10.87 -9.32 -22.56
N ASP A 360 10.97 -10.25 -21.62
CA ASP A 360 9.84 -10.70 -20.81
C ASP A 360 9.26 -9.58 -19.94
N MET A 361 10.12 -8.80 -19.29
CA MET A 361 9.70 -7.66 -18.46
C MET A 361 9.08 -6.56 -19.32
N GLU A 362 9.67 -6.26 -20.49
CA GLU A 362 9.09 -5.30 -21.45
C GLU A 362 7.70 -5.74 -21.93
N LYS A 363 7.52 -7.02 -22.25
CA LYS A 363 6.24 -7.57 -22.67
C LYS A 363 5.18 -7.44 -21.57
N VAL A 364 5.55 -7.71 -20.32
CA VAL A 364 4.67 -7.53 -19.15
C VAL A 364 4.27 -6.06 -18.99
N LEU A 365 5.21 -5.12 -19.12
CA LEU A 365 4.92 -3.68 -19.08
C LEU A 365 3.98 -3.23 -20.20
N ARG A 366 4.25 -3.59 -21.46
CA ARG A 366 3.39 -3.22 -22.61
C ARG A 366 1.97 -3.77 -22.48
N SER A 367 1.84 -5.01 -21.99
CA SER A 367 0.52 -5.61 -21.75
C SER A 367 -0.25 -4.90 -20.64
N SER A 368 0.44 -4.51 -19.55
CA SER A 368 -0.12 -3.72 -18.46
C SER A 368 -0.59 -2.34 -18.93
N GLU A 369 0.22 -1.63 -19.72
CA GLU A 369 -0.15 -0.32 -20.27
C GLU A 369 -1.40 -0.42 -21.15
N THR A 370 -1.48 -1.47 -21.98
CA THR A 370 -2.63 -1.71 -22.86
C THR A 370 -3.89 -2.01 -22.04
N ALA A 371 -3.78 -2.84 -21.00
CA ALA A 371 -4.88 -3.15 -20.09
C ALA A 371 -5.37 -1.91 -19.33
N HIS A 372 -4.45 -1.06 -18.85
CA HIS A 372 -4.78 0.20 -18.18
C HIS A 372 -5.52 1.17 -19.11
N LYS A 373 -5.03 1.36 -20.36
CA LYS A 373 -5.71 2.21 -21.34
C LYS A 373 -7.12 1.69 -21.66
N LYS A 374 -7.28 0.37 -21.83
CA LYS A 374 -8.59 -0.26 -22.07
C LYS A 374 -9.53 -0.08 -20.87
N ALA A 375 -9.04 -0.27 -19.64
CA ALA A 375 -9.83 -0.08 -18.43
C ALA A 375 -10.22 1.39 -18.22
N GLN A 376 -9.33 2.34 -18.51
CA GLN A 376 -9.63 3.77 -18.44
C GLN A 376 -10.70 4.18 -19.46
N TYR A 377 -10.56 3.70 -20.70
CA TYR A 377 -11.57 3.89 -21.74
C TYR A 377 -12.92 3.26 -21.35
N GLY A 378 -12.91 2.05 -20.79
CA GLY A 378 -14.10 1.37 -20.28
C GLY A 378 -14.81 2.18 -19.19
N ARG A 379 -14.08 2.66 -18.17
CA ARG A 379 -14.66 3.51 -17.11
C ARG A 379 -15.19 4.85 -17.65
N GLN A 380 -14.53 5.42 -18.65
CA GLN A 380 -15.01 6.64 -19.31
C GLN A 380 -16.30 6.37 -20.09
N MET A 381 -16.37 5.23 -20.79
CA MET A 381 -17.59 4.79 -21.48
C MET A 381 -18.72 4.43 -20.50
N GLU A 382 -18.45 3.79 -19.37
CA GLU A 382 -19.45 3.52 -18.32
C GLU A 382 -19.98 4.81 -17.70
N LYS A 383 -19.12 5.81 -17.50
CA LYS A 383 -19.54 7.16 -17.08
C LYS A 383 -20.43 7.85 -18.11
N ILE A 384 -20.16 7.62 -19.40
CA ILE A 384 -20.95 8.17 -20.51
C ILE A 384 -22.26 7.39 -20.69
N CYS A 385 -22.26 6.09 -20.39
CA CYS A 385 -23.39 5.17 -20.54
C CYS A 385 -24.22 5.04 -19.24
N ALA A 386 -24.16 6.04 -18.37
CA ALA A 386 -25.05 6.13 -17.21
C ALA A 386 -26.50 6.12 -17.74
N ARG A 387 -27.26 5.07 -17.37
CA ARG A 387 -28.58 4.76 -17.93
C ARG A 387 -29.44 6.02 -18.02
N GLU A 388 -29.72 6.46 -19.25
CA GLU A 388 -30.64 7.55 -19.51
C GLU A 388 -32.05 7.05 -19.22
N ILE A 389 -32.74 7.75 -18.33
CA ILE A 389 -34.12 7.46 -17.96
C ILE A 389 -34.93 8.69 -18.33
N VAL A 390 -35.97 8.49 -19.12
CA VAL A 390 -36.90 9.54 -19.50
C VAL A 390 -38.02 9.58 -18.47
N TRP A 391 -38.20 10.73 -17.82
CA TRP A 391 -39.37 11.01 -17.01
C TRP A 391 -40.36 11.75 -17.88
N ASP A 392 -41.43 11.06 -18.29
CA ASP A 392 -42.45 11.69 -19.10
C ASP A 392 -43.15 12.81 -18.33
N ASN A 393 -43.44 12.66 -17.04
CA ASN A 393 -44.02 13.72 -16.20
C ASN A 393 -43.11 14.06 -15.02
N ALA A 394 -42.38 15.18 -15.11
CA ALA A 394 -41.60 15.70 -13.99
C ALA A 394 -41.90 17.18 -13.71
N TYR A 395 -41.95 17.52 -12.42
CA TYR A 395 -42.15 18.89 -11.97
C TYR A 395 -40.80 19.58 -11.73
N LEU A 396 -40.58 20.67 -12.45
CA LEU A 396 -39.40 21.52 -12.33
C LEU A 396 -39.62 22.61 -11.30
N THR A 397 -38.65 22.80 -10.39
CA THR A 397 -38.62 23.88 -9.42
C THR A 397 -37.24 24.55 -9.40
N TRP A 398 -37.23 25.89 -9.40
CA TRP A 398 -36.00 26.67 -9.33
C TRP A 398 -35.78 27.22 -7.92
N THR A 399 -34.58 27.01 -7.38
CA THR A 399 -34.17 27.53 -6.07
C THR A 399 -33.05 28.55 -6.26
N PRO A 400 -33.33 29.87 -6.14
CA PRO A 400 -32.34 30.91 -6.42
C PRO A 400 -31.14 30.91 -5.47
N GLN A 401 -31.34 30.55 -4.20
CA GLN A 401 -30.31 30.65 -3.15
C GLN A 401 -29.07 29.81 -3.46
N ASN A 402 -29.25 28.62 -4.01
CA ASN A 402 -28.19 27.70 -4.39
C ASN A 402 -28.04 27.55 -5.91
N GLN A 403 -28.80 28.34 -6.69
CA GLN A 403 -28.84 28.25 -8.16
C GLN A 403 -29.09 26.82 -8.68
N THR A 404 -30.00 26.10 -8.02
CA THR A 404 -30.30 24.70 -8.35
C THR A 404 -31.69 24.57 -8.95
N LEU A 405 -31.75 23.89 -10.10
CA LEU A 405 -33.01 23.40 -10.68
C LEU A 405 -33.22 21.95 -10.25
N THR A 406 -34.40 21.65 -9.72
CA THR A 406 -34.80 20.31 -9.29
C THR A 406 -35.95 19.82 -10.16
N ALA A 407 -35.81 18.62 -10.74
CA ALA A 407 -36.88 17.88 -11.38
C ALA A 407 -37.35 16.80 -10.40
N THR A 408 -38.65 16.69 -10.17
CA THR A 408 -39.24 15.63 -9.34
C THR A 408 -40.12 14.75 -10.21
N SER A 409 -39.82 13.46 -10.30
CA SER A 409 -40.62 12.47 -11.03
C SER A 409 -42.00 12.34 -10.38
N ALA A 410 -43.06 12.44 -11.18
CA ALA A 410 -44.43 12.26 -10.71
C ALA A 410 -44.74 10.82 -10.29
N GLU A 411 -44.05 9.83 -10.87
CA GLU A 411 -44.34 8.40 -10.65
C GLU A 411 -43.60 7.81 -9.45
N LYS A 412 -42.34 8.21 -9.25
CA LYS A 412 -41.45 7.56 -8.27
C LYS A 412 -41.00 8.47 -7.12
N ALA A 413 -41.48 9.71 -7.08
CA ALA A 413 -41.07 10.75 -6.13
C ALA A 413 -39.53 10.96 -6.04
N THR A 414 -38.78 10.51 -7.04
CA THR A 414 -37.34 10.66 -7.15
C THR A 414 -36.99 12.05 -7.67
N LYS A 415 -35.85 12.57 -7.24
CA LYS A 415 -35.40 13.93 -7.58
C LYS A 415 -34.11 13.89 -8.37
N ALA A 416 -34.06 14.69 -9.42
CA ALA A 416 -32.85 14.99 -10.18
C ALA A 416 -32.53 16.48 -10.05
N THR A 417 -31.25 16.83 -9.98
CA THR A 417 -30.83 18.22 -9.79
C THR A 417 -29.76 18.61 -10.79
N VAL A 418 -29.76 19.89 -11.18
CA VAL A 418 -28.64 20.54 -11.86
C VAL A 418 -28.36 21.88 -11.20
N THR A 419 -27.09 22.19 -10.97
CA THR A 419 -26.65 23.40 -10.26
C THR A 419 -25.80 24.28 -11.16
N GLY A 420 -25.96 25.60 -11.03
CA GLY A 420 -25.22 26.62 -11.77
C GLY A 420 -26.13 27.34 -12.77
N LYS A 421 -26.28 28.66 -12.59
CA LYS A 421 -27.23 29.49 -13.35
C LYS A 421 -27.08 29.37 -14.87
N GLU A 422 -25.85 29.48 -15.38
CA GLU A 422 -25.60 29.40 -16.84
C GLU A 422 -25.94 28.01 -17.42
N LYS A 423 -25.65 26.93 -16.68
CA LYS A 423 -25.96 25.56 -17.10
C LYS A 423 -27.48 25.33 -17.12
N VAL A 424 -28.16 25.85 -16.10
CA VAL A 424 -29.63 25.76 -15.96
C VAL A 424 -30.33 26.55 -17.05
N GLU A 425 -29.92 27.80 -17.31
CA GLU A 425 -30.54 28.64 -18.36
C GLU A 425 -30.41 27.97 -19.74
N LYS A 426 -29.24 27.40 -20.08
CA LYS A 426 -29.06 26.65 -21.34
C LYS A 426 -29.93 25.40 -21.47
N MET A 427 -30.32 24.77 -20.37
CA MET A 427 -31.07 23.52 -20.36
C MET A 427 -32.59 23.70 -20.34
N VAL A 428 -33.08 24.82 -19.82
CA VAL A 428 -34.52 25.08 -19.68
C VAL A 428 -35.06 25.71 -20.97
N PRO A 429 -36.16 25.20 -21.55
CA PRO A 429 -36.82 25.84 -22.68
C PRO A 429 -37.29 27.28 -22.37
N GLU A 430 -37.18 28.18 -23.34
CA GLU A 430 -37.54 29.61 -23.16
C GLU A 430 -38.99 29.81 -22.67
N ALA A 431 -39.90 28.93 -23.13
CA ALA A 431 -41.30 28.93 -22.71
C ALA A 431 -41.49 28.86 -21.18
N PHE A 432 -40.52 28.25 -20.47
CA PHE A 432 -40.59 28.06 -19.03
C PHE A 432 -39.93 29.19 -18.23
N TYR A 433 -39.15 30.07 -18.86
CA TYR A 433 -38.37 31.09 -18.16
C TYR A 433 -39.24 32.03 -17.30
N LYS A 434 -40.36 32.49 -17.85
CA LYS A 434 -41.29 33.38 -17.13
C LYS A 434 -41.91 32.68 -15.93
N LYS A 435 -42.24 31.39 -16.03
CA LYS A 435 -42.87 30.63 -14.95
C LYS A 435 -41.86 30.23 -13.87
N LEU A 436 -40.72 29.65 -14.26
CA LEU A 436 -39.69 29.14 -13.34
C LEU A 436 -38.86 30.25 -12.68
N PHE A 437 -38.29 31.17 -13.46
CA PHE A 437 -37.34 32.15 -12.92
C PHE A 437 -38.00 33.43 -12.41
N LYS A 438 -39.01 33.95 -13.14
CA LYS A 438 -39.70 35.21 -12.75
C LYS A 438 -40.84 34.98 -11.75
N LYS A 439 -41.75 34.04 -12.04
CA LYS A 439 -42.92 33.76 -11.20
C LYS A 439 -42.69 32.71 -10.11
N ARG A 440 -41.55 32.01 -10.13
CA ARG A 440 -41.20 30.92 -9.18
C ARG A 440 -42.30 29.85 -9.04
N LYS A 441 -43.01 29.57 -10.13
CA LYS A 441 -44.03 28.53 -10.19
C LYS A 441 -43.42 27.25 -10.76
N SER A 442 -43.85 26.10 -10.23
CA SER A 442 -43.49 24.80 -10.79
C SER A 442 -44.03 24.64 -12.21
N VAL A 443 -43.30 23.90 -13.03
CA VAL A 443 -43.67 23.60 -14.42
C VAL A 443 -43.54 22.10 -14.66
N SER A 444 -44.53 21.51 -15.34
CA SER A 444 -44.43 20.12 -15.78
C SER A 444 -43.68 20.05 -17.10
N ALA A 445 -42.74 19.11 -17.22
CA ALA A 445 -41.93 18.91 -18.41
C ALA A 445 -41.59 17.43 -18.58
N LYS A 446 -41.17 17.07 -19.79
CA LYS A 446 -40.48 15.81 -20.05
C LYS A 446 -39.00 16.01 -19.73
N VAL A 447 -38.42 15.15 -18.88
CA VAL A 447 -37.05 15.33 -18.39
C VAL A 447 -36.26 14.05 -18.58
N THR A 448 -35.17 14.12 -19.33
CA THR A 448 -34.19 13.03 -19.41
C THR A 448 -33.20 13.19 -18.28
N VAL A 449 -33.04 12.14 -17.47
CA VAL A 449 -32.12 12.11 -16.34
C VAL A 449 -31.10 10.98 -16.49
N SER A 450 -29.90 11.20 -15.94
CA SER A 450 -28.87 10.18 -15.81
C SER A 450 -28.87 9.61 -14.41
N GLN A 451 -28.89 8.28 -14.26
CA GLN A 451 -28.75 7.63 -12.96
C GLN A 451 -27.27 7.47 -12.57
N LEU A 452 -26.85 8.14 -11.51
CA LEU A 452 -25.51 8.07 -10.91
C LEU A 452 -25.61 7.46 -9.51
N GLY A 453 -25.67 6.13 -9.44
CA GLY A 453 -25.94 5.40 -8.20
C GLY A 453 -27.35 5.69 -7.66
N ASN A 454 -27.43 6.26 -6.44
CA ASN A 454 -28.70 6.65 -5.79
C ASN A 454 -29.14 8.09 -6.11
N ARG A 455 -28.43 8.81 -7.00
CA ARG A 455 -28.74 10.18 -7.37
C ARG A 455 -29.04 10.26 -8.86
N TYR A 456 -29.84 11.25 -9.24
CA TYR A 456 -30.18 11.53 -10.63
C TYR A 456 -29.68 12.94 -11.01
N GLU A 457 -29.11 13.08 -12.21
CA GLU A 457 -28.74 14.37 -12.78
C GLU A 457 -29.62 14.68 -13.99
N ILE A 458 -30.04 15.94 -14.15
CA ILE A 458 -30.84 16.36 -15.31
C ILE A 458 -29.91 16.49 -16.53
N LEU A 459 -30.25 15.78 -17.61
CA LEU A 459 -29.54 15.86 -18.89
C LEU A 459 -30.24 16.78 -19.88
N LYS A 460 -31.57 16.67 -19.99
CA LYS A 460 -32.38 17.39 -20.97
C LYS A 460 -33.77 17.69 -20.42
N ILE A 461 -34.32 18.85 -20.78
CA ILE A 461 -35.69 19.26 -20.46
C ILE A 461 -36.38 19.61 -21.77
N GLU A 462 -37.56 19.04 -21.98
CA GLU A 462 -38.38 19.27 -23.16
C GLU A 462 -39.75 19.79 -22.75
N ASP A 463 -40.26 20.76 -23.53
CA ASP A 463 -41.63 21.22 -23.39
C ASP A 463 -42.58 20.15 -23.92
N LYS A 464 -43.74 20.01 -23.28
CA LYS A 464 -44.78 19.07 -23.69
C LYS A 464 -45.70 19.62 -24.78
N GLY A 465 -45.57 20.89 -25.15
CA GLY A 465 -46.52 21.60 -25.99
C GLY A 465 -47.62 22.23 -25.15
#